data_AF-W6R980-F1
#
_entry.id   AF-W6R980-F1
#
_cell.length_a   1.000
_cell.length_b   1.000
_cell.length_c   1.000
_cell.angle_alpha   90.00
_cell.angle_beta   90.00
_cell.angle_gamma   90.00
#
_symmetry.space_group_name_H-M   'P 1'
#
loop_
_entity.id
_entity.type
_entity.pdbx_description
1 polymer ?
#
loop_
_entity_poly.entity_id
_entity_poly.type
_entity_poly.pdbx_seq_one_letter_code
_entity_poly.pdbx_strand_id
1 'polypeptide(L)' 'MYSSDQRYDVICDPLDLWMVWDNQTEEPASFGGQILHGLTERHAVEVAKIMNELYGSEKRDAPTAFRSVGG' A
#
# COMPACT_ATOMS: atom_id res chain seq x y z
N MET A 1 15.47 10.49 0.92
CA MET A 1 14.14 10.74 1.50
C MET A 1 13.11 10.15 0.54
N TYR A 2 12.66 8.93 0.78
CA TYR A 2 11.41 8.30 0.29
C TYR A 2 11.31 7.01 1.11
N SER A 3 11.02 7.15 2.41
CA SER A 3 10.79 5.99 3.28
C SER A 3 9.36 5.52 3.05
N SER A 4 9.08 5.02 1.85
CA SER A 4 7.73 4.60 1.45
C SER A 4 7.79 3.12 1.09
N ASP A 5 7.92 2.28 2.12
CA ASP A 5 7.69 0.83 2.05
C ASP A 5 6.17 0.53 1.89
N GLN A 6 5.44 1.42 1.24
CA GLN A 6 3.99 1.35 1.05
C GLN A 6 3.72 0.58 -0.24
N ARG A 7 3.03 -0.56 -0.10
CA ARG A 7 2.65 -1.44 -1.21
C ARG A 7 1.72 -0.73 -2.19
N TYR A 8 0.80 0.06 -1.65
CA TYR A 8 -0.25 0.70 -2.40
C TYR A 8 0.03 2.19 -2.56
N ASP A 9 -0.05 2.69 -3.78
CA ASP A 9 0.10 4.10 -4.13
C ASP A 9 -1.16 4.63 -4.82
N VAL A 10 -1.22 5.92 -5.09
CA VAL A 10 -2.34 6.56 -5.78
C VAL A 10 -1.87 7.19 -7.08
N ILE A 11 -2.52 6.81 -8.17
CA ILE A 11 -2.22 7.32 -9.51
C ILE A 11 -3.45 8.05 -10.05
N CYS A 12 -3.21 9.18 -10.70
CA CYS A 12 -4.20 9.91 -11.46
C CYS A 12 -4.05 9.57 -12.94
N ASP A 13 -5.10 9.04 -13.55
CA ASP A 13 -5.19 8.77 -14.98
C ASP A 13 -5.40 10.08 -15.78
N PRO A 14 -4.99 10.17 -17.06
CA PRO A 14 -5.25 11.34 -17.91
C PRO A 14 -6.72 11.77 -18.03
N LEU A 15 -7.66 10.91 -17.64
CA LEU A 15 -9.09 11.23 -17.55
C LEU A 15 -9.50 11.92 -16.23
N ASP A 16 -8.54 12.36 -15.40
CA ASP A 16 -8.75 12.95 -14.07
C ASP A 16 -9.39 11.95 -13.07
N LEU A 17 -9.21 10.66 -13.34
CA LEU A 17 -9.72 9.58 -12.51
C LEU A 17 -8.61 9.03 -11.64
N TRP A 18 -8.88 8.90 -10.34
CA TRP A 18 -7.91 8.36 -9.41
C TRP A 18 -8.10 6.87 -9.21
N MET A 19 -6.98 6.18 -9.05
CA MET A 19 -6.95 4.75 -8.78
C MET A 19 -5.87 4.40 -7.78
N VAL A 20 -6.10 3.31 -7.05
CA VAL A 20 -5.09 2.73 -6.17
C VAL A 20 -4.23 1.76 -6.99
N TRP A 21 -2.92 1.97 -6.96
CA TRP A 21 -1.94 1.17 -7.67
C TRP A 21 -1.21 0.26 -6.70
N ASP A 22 -1.10 -1.02 -7.03
CA ASP A 22 -0.26 -1.94 -6.28
C ASP A 22 1.12 -2.01 -6.92
N ASN A 23 2.13 -1.46 -6.24
CA ASN A 23 3.52 -1.50 -6.71
C ASN A 23 4.13 -2.90 -6.65
N GLN A 24 3.54 -3.84 -5.92
CA GLN A 24 4.03 -5.20 -5.82
C GLN A 24 3.62 -6.05 -7.03
N THR A 25 2.37 -5.93 -7.45
CA THR A 25 1.84 -6.67 -8.62
C THR A 25 1.98 -5.88 -9.91
N GLU A 26 2.33 -4.59 -9.82
CA GLU A 26 2.36 -3.65 -10.95
C GLU A 26 0.99 -3.58 -11.66
N GLU A 27 -0.09 -3.69 -10.88
CA GLU A 27 -1.46 -3.73 -11.37
C GLU A 27 -2.39 -2.81 -10.56
N PRO A 28 -3.56 -2.43 -11.12
CA PRO A 28 -4.60 -1.75 -10.37
C PRO A 28 -5.03 -2.57 -9.16
N ALA A 29 -4.98 -1.97 -7.97
CA ALA A 29 -5.40 -2.66 -6.76
C ALA A 29 -6.88 -3.06 -6.88
N SER A 30 -7.19 -4.28 -6.48
CA SER A 30 -8.56 -4.77 -6.41
C SER A 30 -8.94 -5.08 -4.97
N PHE A 31 -10.18 -4.75 -4.60
CA PHE A 31 -10.73 -5.08 -3.30
C PHE A 31 -12.00 -5.91 -3.49
N GLY A 32 -12.02 -7.12 -2.93
CA GLY A 32 -13.15 -8.03 -3.09
C GLY A 32 -13.47 -8.39 -4.55
N GLY A 33 -12.46 -8.37 -5.43
CA GLY A 33 -12.63 -8.63 -6.87
C GLY A 33 -13.08 -7.43 -7.71
N GLN A 34 -13.27 -6.24 -7.09
CA GLN A 34 -13.56 -5.00 -7.81
C GLN A 34 -12.30 -4.13 -7.88
N ILE A 35 -11.95 -3.66 -9.07
CA ILE A 35 -10.81 -2.77 -9.27
C ILE A 35 -11.11 -1.40 -8.64
N LEU A 36 -10.15 -0.85 -7.90
CA LEU A 36 -10.23 0.46 -7.26
C LEU A 36 -9.86 1.57 -8.25
N HIS A 37 -10.68 1.73 -9.29
CA HIS A 37 -10.52 2.75 -10.34
C HIS A 37 -11.70 3.72 -10.38
N GLY A 38 -11.51 4.87 -11.02
CA GLY A 38 -12.59 5.87 -11.17
C GLY A 38 -12.96 6.56 -9.86
N LEU A 39 -12.05 6.56 -8.88
CA LEU A 39 -12.24 7.18 -7.59
C LEU A 39 -11.92 8.68 -7.68
N THR A 40 -12.41 9.45 -6.72
CA THR A 40 -11.94 10.83 -6.50
C THR A 40 -10.60 10.79 -5.78
N GLU A 41 -9.79 11.84 -5.92
CA GLU A 41 -8.48 11.97 -5.25
C GLU A 41 -8.54 11.58 -3.77
N ARG A 42 -9.47 12.21 -3.03
CA ARG A 42 -9.67 11.96 -1.61
C ARG A 42 -9.96 10.48 -1.33
N HIS A 43 -10.81 9.87 -2.14
CA HIS A 43 -11.21 8.48 -1.93
C HIS A 43 -10.07 7.51 -2.26
N ALA A 44 -9.33 7.76 -3.34
CA ALA A 44 -8.15 6.98 -3.67
C ALA A 44 -7.10 7.06 -2.56
N VAL A 45 -6.84 8.26 -2.01
CA VAL A 45 -5.90 8.47 -0.90
C VAL A 45 -6.35 7.74 0.38
N GLU A 46 -7.64 7.84 0.73
CA GLU A 46 -8.20 7.13 1.89
C GLU A 46 -8.09 5.61 1.73
N VAL A 47 -8.43 5.09 0.55
CA VAL A 47 -8.37 3.65 0.27
C VAL A 47 -6.93 3.14 0.24
N ALA A 48 -6.00 3.83 -0.44
CA ALA A 48 -4.59 3.46 -0.44
C ALA A 48 -4.00 3.46 0.98
N LYS A 49 -4.40 4.42 1.82
CA LYS A 49 -4.01 4.43 3.24
C LYS A 49 -4.54 3.20 3.99
N ILE A 50 -5.82 2.86 3.84
CA ILE A 50 -6.43 1.68 4.47
C ILE A 50 -5.72 0.41 3.99
N MET A 51 -5.48 0.27 2.69
CA MET A 51 -4.77 -0.88 2.11
C MET A 51 -3.35 -0.98 2.66
N ASN A 52 -2.61 0.13 2.74
CA ASN A 52 -1.29 0.16 3.36
C ASN A 52 -1.33 -0.16 4.87
N GLU A 53 -2.40 0.19 5.58
CA GLU A 53 -2.54 -0.18 7.00
C GLU A 53 -2.84 -1.68 7.17
N LEU A 54 -3.75 -2.21 6.35
CA LEU A 54 -4.15 -3.62 6.36
C LEU A 54 -3.03 -4.56 5.91
N TYR A 55 -2.30 -4.18 4.85
CA TYR A 55 -1.34 -5.05 4.16
C TYR A 55 0.11 -4.57 4.25
N GLY A 56 0.36 -3.31 4.62
CA GLY A 56 1.71 -2.76 4.80
C GLY A 56 2.27 -2.93 6.22
N SER A 57 1.54 -3.60 7.11
CA SER A 57 1.94 -3.84 8.51
C SER A 57 2.82 -5.09 8.72
N GLU A 58 3.51 -5.62 7.71
CA GLU A 58 4.49 -6.69 7.93
C GLU A 58 5.81 -6.21 8.56
N LYS A 59 6.00 -4.89 8.76
CA LYS A 59 7.21 -4.30 9.38
C LYS A 59 7.04 -3.78 10.81
N ARG A 60 5.98 -4.15 11.53
CA ARG A 60 5.84 -3.82 12.97
C ARG A 60 5.99 -4.98 13.95
N ASP A 61 6.20 -6.19 13.45
CA ASP A 61 6.73 -7.30 14.25
C ASP A 61 8.04 -7.78 13.62
N ALA A 62 9.09 -6.97 13.76
CA ALA A 62 10.40 -7.58 13.87
C ALA A 62 10.43 -8.22 15.27
N PRO A 63 10.43 -9.56 15.42
CA PRO A 63 10.89 -10.12 16.67
C PRO A 63 12.32 -9.62 16.79
N THR A 64 12.57 -8.76 17.77
CA THR A 64 13.92 -8.41 18.17
C THR A 64 14.58 -9.72 18.58
N ALA A 65 15.21 -10.38 17.61
CA ALA A 65 16.11 -11.47 17.82
C ALA A 65 17.32 -10.87 18.53
N PHE A 66 17.22 -10.73 19.86
CA PHE A 66 18.40 -10.62 20.70
C PHE A 66 19.13 -11.95 20.64
N ARG A 67 20.03 -11.95 19.66
CA ARG A 67 21.05 -12.93 19.35
C ARG A 67 21.92 -13.17 20.60
N SER A 68 22.03 -14.45 20.94
CA SER A 68 23.07 -15.14 21.71
C SER A 68 24.27 -14.33 22.26
N VAL A 69 24.52 -14.49 23.56
CA VAL A 69 25.87 -14.51 24.19
C VAL A 69 25.87 -15.82 25.00
N GLY A 70 26.74 -16.83 24.82
CA GLY A 70 28.06 -16.88 24.21
C GLY A 70 29.14 -16.69 25.26
N GLY A 71 29.56 -17.75 25.96
CA GLY A 71 30.74 -17.77 26.85
C GLY A 71 30.54 -18.52 28.15
#